data_AF-A0A5J5RC86-F1
#
_entry.id   AF-A0A5J5RC86-F1
#
_cell.length_a   1.000
_cell.length_b   1.000
_cell.length_c   1.000
_cell.angle_alpha   90.00
_cell.angle_beta   90.00
_cell.angle_gamma   90.00
#
_symmetry.space_group_name_H-M   'P 1'
#
loop_
_entity.id
_entity.type
_entity.pdbx_description
1 polymer ?
#
loop_
_entity_poly.entity_id
_entity_poly.type
_entity_poly.pdbx_seq_one_letter_code
_entity_poly.pdbx_strand_id
1 'polypeptide(L)'
;MSKGTKRAVLVGCNYPKTQFNLHGCINDVKAIRGVILNFGFKESDVNVLTDAPGSPVLAMGANIKDALNRMVNKAKAGDILFFYFSGHGTRIPIFQPGQPFKQDKAIVACDLNLVTDVDFRHLVNRLPEGASFTILSDSCHSGVNPNKPKPSKAKAKSLTFDIIHSAIDTAAGILHDAANVGQKIFGIFGKDVSLKFHPHYVNGLMVLDPPEEDEGILLSGCEANETSYDLVLGNRAFGAFTDAVILKNNGFEQNPCLYCSDENTNTLFLGGFA
;
A
#
# COMPACT_ATOMS: atom_id res chain seq x y z
N MET A 1 -11.25 6.58 -31.36
CA MET A 1 -10.04 6.42 -30.52
C MET A 1 -9.99 4.97 -30.04
N SER A 2 -8.85 4.29 -30.15
CA SER A 2 -8.73 2.93 -29.62
C SER A 2 -8.91 2.95 -28.09
N LYS A 3 -9.79 2.10 -27.57
CA LYS A 3 -10.03 1.96 -26.13
C LYS A 3 -8.71 1.56 -25.45
N GLY A 4 -8.23 2.36 -24.49
CA GLY A 4 -6.98 2.10 -23.78
C GLY A 4 -6.98 0.77 -23.03
N THR A 5 -5.79 0.25 -22.74
CA THR A 5 -5.61 -1.03 -22.04
C THR A 5 -5.81 -0.83 -20.54
N LYS A 6 -6.49 -1.79 -19.90
CA LYS A 6 -6.66 -1.81 -18.46
C LYS A 6 -5.65 -2.78 -17.84
N ARG A 7 -4.81 -2.31 -16.91
CA ARG A 7 -3.73 -3.08 -16.29
C ARG A 7 -3.85 -3.04 -14.78
N ALA A 8 -3.66 -4.18 -14.11
CA ALA A 8 -3.75 -4.21 -12.66
C ALA A 8 -2.60 -4.96 -11.99
N VAL A 9 -2.25 -4.50 -10.79
CA VAL A 9 -1.39 -5.22 -9.84
C VAL A 9 -2.19 -5.38 -8.54
N LEU A 10 -2.43 -6.62 -8.12
CA LEU A 10 -3.20 -6.96 -6.93
C LEU A 10 -2.28 -7.66 -5.92
N VAL A 11 -2.24 -7.16 -4.69
CA VAL A 11 -1.30 -7.61 -3.66
C VAL A 11 -2.05 -7.96 -2.38
N GLY A 12 -1.79 -9.14 -1.83
CA GLY A 12 -2.40 -9.62 -0.58
C GLY A 12 -1.37 -10.25 0.33
N CYS A 13 -1.18 -9.67 1.52
CA CYS A 13 -0.22 -10.16 2.52
C CYS A 13 -0.93 -10.64 3.78
N ASN A 14 -0.79 -11.92 4.10
CA ASN A 14 -1.32 -12.54 5.31
C ASN A 14 -0.25 -12.75 6.40
N TYR A 15 1.03 -12.53 6.13
CA TYR A 15 2.17 -12.66 7.05
C TYR A 15 2.14 -13.99 7.85
N PRO A 16 1.99 -15.15 7.18
CA PRO A 16 1.75 -16.42 7.85
C PRO A 16 2.91 -16.79 8.77
N LYS A 17 2.61 -17.46 9.88
CA LYS A 17 3.60 -17.89 10.89
C LYS A 17 4.40 -16.75 11.54
N THR A 18 3.89 -15.52 11.47
CA THR A 18 4.42 -14.38 12.22
C THR A 18 3.41 -13.91 13.27
N GLN A 19 3.87 -13.15 14.26
CA GLN A 19 2.98 -12.44 15.19
C GLN A 19 2.08 -11.39 14.50
N PHE A 20 2.42 -11.01 13.26
CA PHE A 20 1.69 -10.05 12.43
C PHE A 20 0.63 -10.68 11.53
N ASN A 21 0.32 -11.97 11.71
CA ASN A 21 -0.58 -12.68 10.81
C ASN A 21 -1.95 -12.01 10.58
N LEU A 22 -2.41 -12.04 9.34
CA LEU A 22 -3.77 -11.73 8.88
C LEU A 22 -4.28 -12.95 8.09
N HIS A 23 -5.59 -13.02 7.84
CA HIS A 23 -6.22 -14.17 7.19
C HIS A 23 -7.05 -13.79 5.97
N GLY A 24 -7.59 -12.57 5.91
CA GLY A 24 -8.50 -12.12 4.85
C GLY A 24 -7.84 -11.51 3.62
N CYS A 25 -6.57 -11.08 3.68
CA CYS A 25 -5.98 -10.24 2.64
C CYS A 25 -5.91 -10.92 1.26
N ILE A 26 -5.64 -12.23 1.25
CA ILE A 26 -5.63 -13.03 0.02
C ILE A 26 -7.05 -13.26 -0.53
N ASN A 27 -8.05 -13.34 0.35
CA ASN A 27 -9.45 -13.45 -0.08
C ASN A 27 -9.94 -12.12 -0.67
N ASP A 28 -9.47 -11.00 -0.12
CA ASP A 28 -9.73 -9.66 -0.68
C ASP A 28 -9.22 -9.54 -2.11
N VAL A 29 -7.97 -9.96 -2.35
CA VAL A 29 -7.38 -9.99 -3.70
C VAL A 29 -8.22 -10.83 -4.66
N LYS A 30 -8.70 -12.01 -4.24
CA LYS A 30 -9.56 -12.86 -5.06
C LYS A 30 -10.89 -12.17 -5.40
N ALA A 31 -11.50 -11.51 -4.42
CA ALA A 31 -12.76 -10.81 -4.61
C ALA A 31 -12.61 -9.61 -5.56
N ILE A 32 -11.61 -8.75 -5.32
CA ILE A 32 -11.30 -7.59 -6.18
C ILE A 32 -10.94 -8.04 -7.59
N ARG A 33 -10.18 -9.13 -7.74
CA ARG A 33 -9.89 -9.71 -9.06
C ARG A 33 -11.17 -10.04 -9.81
N GLY A 34 -12.13 -10.73 -9.18
CA GLY A 34 -13.43 -11.02 -9.80
C GLY A 34 -14.18 -9.75 -10.23
N VAL A 35 -14.13 -8.71 -9.40
CA VAL A 35 -14.76 -7.42 -9.71
C VAL A 35 -14.10 -6.74 -10.92
N ILE A 36 -12.78 -6.57 -10.94
CA ILE A 36 -12.12 -5.83 -12.03
C ILE A 36 -12.21 -6.55 -13.37
N LEU A 37 -12.26 -7.89 -13.38
CA LEU A 37 -12.48 -8.65 -14.62
C LEU A 37 -13.86 -8.33 -15.21
N ASN A 38 -14.90 -8.16 -14.37
CA ASN A 38 -16.21 -7.68 -14.82
C ASN A 38 -16.18 -6.23 -15.33
N PHE A 39 -15.24 -5.41 -14.85
CA PHE A 39 -14.96 -4.08 -15.38
C PHE A 39 -14.11 -4.08 -16.66
N GLY A 40 -13.85 -5.25 -17.25
CA GLY A 40 -13.16 -5.38 -18.54
C GLY A 40 -11.64 -5.33 -18.46
N PHE A 41 -11.05 -5.56 -17.28
CA PHE A 41 -9.65 -5.95 -17.20
C PHE A 41 -9.49 -7.35 -17.78
N LYS A 42 -8.43 -7.58 -18.56
CA LYS A 42 -8.11 -8.92 -19.08
C LYS A 42 -7.25 -9.66 -18.08
N GLU A 43 -7.48 -10.96 -17.94
CA GLU A 43 -6.67 -11.82 -17.05
C GLU A 43 -5.17 -11.69 -17.33
N SER A 44 -4.78 -11.58 -18.60
CA SER A 44 -3.38 -11.41 -19.04
C SER A 44 -2.74 -10.08 -18.63
N ASP A 45 -3.55 -9.09 -18.27
CA ASP A 45 -3.11 -7.75 -17.84
C ASP A 45 -3.28 -7.54 -16.33
N VAL A 46 -3.62 -8.60 -15.56
CA VAL A 46 -3.74 -8.59 -14.10
C VAL A 46 -2.60 -9.41 -13.49
N ASN A 47 -1.72 -8.76 -12.74
CA ASN A 47 -0.68 -9.43 -11.96
C ASN A 47 -1.10 -9.59 -10.51
N VAL A 48 -0.92 -10.78 -9.93
CA VAL A 48 -1.32 -11.10 -8.56
C VAL A 48 -0.11 -11.54 -7.75
N LEU A 49 0.16 -10.86 -6.65
CA LEU A 49 1.24 -11.18 -5.72
C LEU A 49 0.65 -11.49 -4.35
N THR A 50 0.96 -12.67 -3.81
CA THR A 50 0.52 -13.07 -2.46
C THR A 50 1.61 -13.82 -1.72
N ASP A 51 1.45 -13.97 -0.41
CA ASP A 51 2.32 -14.81 0.43
C ASP A 51 1.70 -16.19 0.75
N ALA A 52 0.68 -16.60 -0.01
CA ALA A 52 0.18 -17.97 0.02
C ALA A 52 1.24 -18.96 -0.49
N PRO A 53 1.31 -20.17 0.10
CA PRO A 53 2.07 -21.27 -0.47
C PRO A 53 1.67 -21.51 -1.94
N GLY A 54 2.66 -21.59 -2.84
CA GLY A 54 2.43 -21.80 -4.27
C GLY A 54 2.03 -20.56 -5.07
N SER A 55 2.08 -19.36 -4.48
CA SER A 55 1.91 -18.11 -5.22
C SER A 55 2.96 -17.99 -6.34
N PRO A 56 2.58 -17.66 -7.59
CA PRO A 56 3.54 -17.53 -8.69
C PRO A 56 4.60 -16.45 -8.44
N VAL A 57 4.20 -15.37 -7.76
CA VAL A 57 5.08 -14.28 -7.34
C VAL A 57 4.74 -13.95 -5.88
N LEU A 58 5.77 -13.94 -5.03
CA LEU A 58 5.62 -13.58 -3.63
C LEU A 58 5.46 -12.05 -3.47
N ALA A 59 4.61 -11.64 -2.54
CA ALA A 59 4.36 -10.23 -2.20
C ALA A 59 5.49 -9.56 -1.40
N MET A 60 6.75 -9.80 -1.81
CA MET A 60 7.95 -9.16 -1.28
C MET A 60 8.07 -7.72 -1.80
N GLY A 61 8.69 -6.82 -1.04
CA GLY A 61 8.78 -5.39 -1.41
C GLY A 61 9.42 -5.17 -2.78
N ALA A 62 10.48 -5.93 -3.09
CA ALA A 62 11.14 -5.89 -4.40
C ALA A 62 10.17 -6.26 -5.54
N ASN A 63 9.43 -7.35 -5.38
CA ASN A 63 8.50 -7.87 -6.40
C ASN A 63 7.31 -6.94 -6.62
N ILE A 64 6.78 -6.33 -5.55
CA ILE A 64 5.69 -5.35 -5.63
C ILE A 64 6.15 -4.14 -6.45
N LYS A 65 7.30 -3.54 -6.11
CA LYS A 65 7.84 -2.39 -6.83
C LYS A 65 8.17 -2.71 -8.28
N ASP A 66 8.72 -3.88 -8.56
CA ASP A 66 9.01 -4.35 -9.92
C ASP A 66 7.72 -4.58 -10.75
N ALA A 67 6.67 -5.15 -10.15
CA ALA A 67 5.37 -5.29 -10.80
C ALA A 67 4.74 -3.92 -11.14
N LEU A 68 4.79 -2.96 -10.20
CA LEU A 68 4.31 -1.60 -10.40
C LEU A 68 5.11 -0.88 -11.50
N ASN A 69 6.44 -0.95 -11.46
CA ASN A 69 7.31 -0.37 -12.49
C ASN A 69 7.01 -0.93 -13.88
N ARG A 70 6.83 -2.24 -14.01
CA ARG A 70 6.45 -2.86 -15.30
C ARG A 70 5.07 -2.39 -15.79
N MET A 71 4.12 -2.20 -14.88
CA MET A 71 2.79 -1.73 -15.24
C MET A 71 2.85 -0.29 -15.79
N VAL A 72 3.55 0.60 -15.07
CA VAL A 72 3.73 2.01 -15.47
C VAL A 72 4.55 2.13 -16.76
N ASN A 73 5.65 1.38 -16.91
CA ASN A 73 6.49 1.40 -18.11
C ASN A 73 5.76 0.97 -19.40
N LYS A 74 4.67 0.21 -19.26
CA LYS A 74 3.84 -0.23 -20.39
C LYS A 74 2.67 0.71 -20.68
N ALA A 75 2.42 1.68 -19.80
CA ALA A 75 1.29 2.59 -19.91
C ALA A 75 1.42 3.48 -21.16
N LYS A 76 0.27 3.76 -21.78
CA LYS A 76 0.13 4.71 -22.88
C LYS A 76 -1.04 5.65 -22.59
N ALA A 77 -1.11 6.78 -23.29
CA ALA A 77 -2.25 7.70 -23.21
C ALA A 77 -3.57 6.93 -23.38
N GLY A 78 -4.52 7.16 -22.47
CA GLY A 78 -5.82 6.49 -22.42
C GLY A 78 -5.85 5.16 -21.66
N ASP A 79 -4.69 4.61 -21.24
CA ASP A 79 -4.66 3.40 -20.40
C ASP A 79 -5.20 3.66 -18.99
N ILE A 80 -5.75 2.62 -18.37
CA ILE A 80 -6.25 2.64 -17.00
C ILE A 80 -5.45 1.65 -16.17
N LEU A 81 -4.71 2.15 -15.20
CA LEU A 81 -3.91 1.37 -14.27
C LEU A 81 -4.65 1.27 -12.93
N PHE A 82 -4.57 0.09 -12.32
CA PHE A 82 -5.19 -0.17 -11.03
C PHE A 82 -4.24 -0.93 -10.11
N PHE A 83 -4.02 -0.42 -8.91
CA PHE A 83 -3.30 -1.12 -7.86
C PHE A 83 -4.22 -1.37 -6.69
N TYR A 84 -4.27 -2.63 -6.25
CA TYR A 84 -4.96 -3.02 -5.04
C TYR A 84 -3.97 -3.63 -4.04
N PHE A 85 -4.02 -3.17 -2.80
CA PHE A 85 -3.28 -3.77 -1.70
C PHE A 85 -4.23 -4.14 -0.56
N SER A 86 -4.07 -5.34 0.00
CA SER A 86 -4.65 -5.71 1.29
C SER A 86 -3.56 -6.31 2.18
N GLY A 87 -3.39 -5.76 3.37
CA GLY A 87 -2.29 -6.11 4.27
C GLY A 87 -2.07 -5.02 5.33
N HIS A 88 -0.93 -5.06 6.01
CA HIS A 88 -0.58 -4.04 7.00
C HIS A 88 -0.15 -2.73 6.37
N GLY A 89 -0.60 -1.63 6.97
CA GLY A 89 -0.08 -0.29 6.76
C GLY A 89 0.76 0.18 7.94
N THR A 90 1.60 1.19 7.73
CA THR A 90 2.38 1.85 8.78
C THR A 90 2.56 3.35 8.50
N ARG A 91 2.91 4.10 9.55
CA ARG A 91 3.29 5.51 9.47
C ARG A 91 4.73 5.70 9.91
N ILE A 92 5.54 6.27 9.03
CA ILE A 92 6.96 6.53 9.27
C ILE A 92 7.07 7.94 9.85
N PRO A 93 7.56 8.12 11.09
CA PRO A 93 7.77 9.44 11.66
C PRO A 93 8.89 10.17 10.90
N ILE A 94 8.62 11.40 10.46
CA ILE A 94 9.62 12.29 9.87
C ILE A 94 10.00 13.32 10.92
N PHE A 95 11.28 13.34 11.29
CA PHE A 95 11.83 14.35 12.18
C PHE A 95 12.75 15.29 11.39
N GLN A 96 12.27 16.51 11.14
CA GLN A 96 13.07 17.58 10.57
C GLN A 96 13.15 18.73 11.60
N PRO A 97 14.35 19.10 12.06
CA PRO A 97 14.51 20.21 13.00
C PRO A 97 13.87 21.50 12.46
N GLY A 98 13.02 22.14 13.26
CA GLY A 98 12.35 23.39 12.89
C GLY A 98 11.11 23.24 11.99
N GLN A 99 10.73 22.01 11.61
CA GLN A 99 9.47 21.76 10.92
C GLN A 99 8.42 21.11 11.84
N PRO A 100 7.12 21.29 11.56
CA PRO A 100 6.07 20.51 12.22
C PRO A 100 6.30 19.02 12.03
N PHE A 101 5.90 18.22 13.03
CA PHE A 101 5.92 16.77 12.93
C PHE A 101 5.10 16.30 11.72
N LYS A 102 5.74 15.50 10.86
CA LYS A 102 5.13 14.89 9.67
C LYS A 102 5.22 13.37 9.77
N GLN A 103 4.28 12.68 9.12
CA GLN A 103 4.29 11.23 9.02
C GLN A 103 4.04 10.81 7.58
N ASP A 104 4.97 10.04 7.01
CA ASP A 104 4.77 9.40 5.72
C ASP A 104 4.03 8.08 5.89
N LYS A 105 3.32 7.66 4.84
CA LYS A 105 2.55 6.41 4.84
C LYS A 105 3.28 5.35 4.04
N ALA A 106 3.20 4.10 4.49
CA ALA A 106 3.75 2.96 3.76
C ALA A 106 2.85 1.72 3.89
N ILE A 107 2.85 0.91 2.84
CA ILE A 107 2.36 -0.47 2.91
C ILE A 107 3.52 -1.38 3.31
N VAL A 108 3.22 -2.45 4.04
CA VAL A 108 4.20 -3.40 4.55
C VAL A 108 4.14 -4.68 3.71
N ALA A 109 5.18 -4.97 2.94
CA ALA A 109 5.28 -6.20 2.16
C ALA A 109 5.45 -7.45 3.05
N CYS A 110 5.29 -8.66 2.51
CA CYS A 110 5.32 -9.89 3.33
C CYS A 110 6.69 -10.19 3.97
N ASP A 111 7.76 -9.59 3.43
CA ASP A 111 9.14 -9.60 3.94
C ASP A 111 9.45 -8.41 4.87
N LEU A 112 8.41 -7.67 5.29
CA LEU A 112 8.48 -6.43 6.09
C LEU A 112 9.19 -5.25 5.41
N ASN A 113 9.56 -5.38 4.14
CA ASN A 113 10.06 -4.26 3.35
C ASN A 113 8.92 -3.26 3.10
N LEU A 114 9.26 -1.97 3.12
CA LEU A 114 8.28 -0.89 3.00
C LEU A 114 8.18 -0.41 1.56
N VAL A 115 6.96 -0.19 1.10
CA VAL A 115 6.68 0.59 -0.12
C VAL A 115 5.96 1.87 0.31
N THR A 116 6.63 3.00 0.15
CA THR A 116 6.22 4.29 0.71
C THR A 116 5.46 5.14 -0.31
N ASP A 117 4.81 6.20 0.17
CA ASP A 117 4.29 7.29 -0.67
C ASP A 117 5.32 7.83 -1.69
N VAL A 118 6.61 7.91 -1.34
CA VAL A 118 7.68 8.31 -2.27
C VAL A 118 7.78 7.36 -3.47
N ASP A 119 7.65 6.05 -3.26
CA ASP A 119 7.66 5.07 -4.37
C ASP A 119 6.44 5.27 -5.30
N PHE A 120 5.25 5.47 -4.72
CA PHE A 120 4.03 5.68 -5.48
C PHE A 120 4.05 7.01 -6.25
N ARG A 121 4.53 8.09 -5.63
CA ARG A 121 4.74 9.39 -6.28
C ARG A 121 5.67 9.27 -7.47
N HIS A 122 6.81 8.59 -7.30
CA HIS A 122 7.75 8.35 -8.41
C HIS A 122 7.10 7.60 -9.58
N LEU A 123 6.18 6.66 -9.31
CA LEU A 123 5.42 5.95 -10.34
C LEU A 123 4.40 6.86 -11.04
N VAL A 124 3.67 7.69 -10.29
CA VAL A 124 2.66 8.61 -10.83
C VAL A 124 3.31 9.65 -11.74
N ASN A 125 4.47 10.20 -11.36
CA ASN A 125 5.21 11.19 -12.15
C ASN A 125 5.73 10.66 -13.50
N ARG A 126 5.68 9.35 -13.71
CA ARG A 126 6.11 8.68 -14.95
C ARG A 126 4.93 8.28 -15.84
N LEU A 127 3.69 8.56 -15.44
CA LEU A 127 2.52 8.22 -16.24
C LEU A 127 2.45 9.12 -17.48
N PRO A 128 2.13 8.56 -18.66
CA PRO A 128 1.90 9.36 -19.84
C PRO A 128 0.62 10.18 -19.68
N GLU A 129 0.60 11.37 -20.29
CA GLU A 129 -0.57 12.23 -20.31
C GLU A 129 -1.81 11.48 -20.84
N GLY A 130 -2.94 11.64 -20.17
CA GLY A 130 -4.19 10.97 -20.50
C GLY A 130 -4.30 9.51 -20.04
N ALA A 131 -3.28 8.92 -19.42
CA ALA A 131 -3.45 7.70 -18.63
C ALA A 131 -4.00 8.00 -17.23
N SER A 132 -4.64 7.01 -16.62
CA SER A 132 -5.12 7.11 -15.23
C SER A 132 -4.52 5.99 -14.38
N PHE A 133 -4.21 6.28 -13.12
CA PHE A 133 -3.73 5.28 -12.17
C PHE A 133 -4.50 5.42 -10.87
N THR A 134 -5.25 4.37 -10.52
CA THR A 134 -6.01 4.28 -9.27
C THR A 134 -5.30 3.34 -8.30
N ILE A 135 -5.10 3.81 -7.07
CA ILE A 135 -4.49 3.05 -5.98
C ILE A 135 -5.55 2.88 -4.88
N LEU A 136 -5.90 1.64 -4.59
CA LEU A 136 -6.83 1.26 -3.54
C LEU A 136 -6.10 0.40 -2.51
N SER A 137 -6.09 0.82 -1.25
CA SER A 137 -5.36 0.13 -0.20
C SER A 137 -6.26 -0.18 0.98
N ASP A 138 -6.58 -1.45 1.15
CA ASP A 138 -7.21 -1.98 2.35
C ASP A 138 -6.14 -2.33 3.39
N SER A 139 -5.48 -1.27 3.87
CA SER A 139 -4.47 -1.31 4.93
C SER A 139 -4.68 -0.14 5.88
N CYS A 140 -4.36 -0.34 7.15
CA CYS A 140 -4.75 0.60 8.20
C CYS A 140 -3.55 1.33 8.79
N HIS A 141 -3.68 2.65 8.97
CA HIS A 141 -3.10 3.42 10.06
C HIS A 141 -3.83 4.77 10.15
N SER A 142 -5.10 4.73 10.52
CA SER A 142 -5.91 5.88 10.91
C SER A 142 -6.29 5.64 12.37
N GLY A 143 -6.20 6.70 13.19
CA GLY A 143 -6.21 6.59 14.64
C GLY A 143 -7.38 5.74 15.11
N VAL A 144 -7.10 4.77 15.97
CA VAL A 144 -8.18 4.06 16.67
C VAL A 144 -8.89 5.12 17.49
N ASN A 145 -10.09 5.51 17.10
CA ASN A 145 -10.95 6.29 17.99
C ASN A 145 -11.33 5.37 19.15
N PRO A 146 -10.83 5.59 20.38
CA PRO A 146 -11.09 4.69 21.51
C PRO A 146 -12.58 4.61 21.88
N ASN A 147 -13.40 5.52 21.35
CA ASN A 147 -14.84 5.59 21.62
C ASN A 147 -15.71 4.84 20.59
N LYS A 148 -15.14 4.28 19.49
CA LYS A 148 -15.92 3.45 18.56
C LYS A 148 -15.88 1.97 18.99
N PRO A 149 -17.03 1.26 19.05
CA PRO A 149 -17.07 -0.15 19.41
C PRO A 149 -16.28 -0.99 18.39
N LYS A 150 -15.32 -1.77 18.87
CA LYS A 150 -14.58 -2.75 18.05
C LYS A 150 -15.44 -4.01 17.85
N PRO A 151 -15.46 -4.61 16.65
CA PRO A 151 -16.05 -5.93 16.49
C PRO A 151 -15.25 -6.94 17.33
N SER A 152 -15.94 -7.80 18.08
CA SER A 152 -15.34 -8.74 19.04
C SER A 152 -14.42 -9.81 18.41
N LYS A 153 -14.36 -9.90 17.07
CA LYS A 153 -13.53 -10.85 16.31
C LYS A 153 -12.77 -10.20 15.14
N ALA A 154 -12.33 -8.95 15.30
CA ALA A 154 -11.63 -8.19 14.27
C ALA A 154 -10.15 -7.96 14.63
N LYS A 155 -9.23 -8.14 13.68
CA LYS A 155 -7.81 -7.78 13.84
C LYS A 155 -7.50 -6.53 13.00
N ALA A 156 -6.90 -5.51 13.62
CA ALA A 156 -6.55 -4.27 12.92
C ALA A 156 -5.42 -4.52 11.90
N LYS A 157 -5.55 -3.97 10.69
CA LYS A 157 -4.54 -4.07 9.62
C LYS A 157 -3.46 -2.98 9.73
N SER A 158 -2.97 -2.70 10.94
CA SER A 158 -1.97 -1.65 11.23
C SER A 158 -0.80 -2.22 12.01
N LEU A 159 0.43 -1.91 11.58
CA LEU A 159 1.66 -2.13 12.33
C LEU A 159 2.30 -0.78 12.67
N THR A 160 2.65 -0.58 13.93
CA THR A 160 3.43 0.60 14.31
C THR A 160 4.84 0.49 13.73
N PHE A 161 5.41 1.63 13.38
CA PHE A 161 6.76 1.66 12.82
C PHE A 161 7.80 1.10 13.80
N ASP A 162 7.61 1.28 15.11
CA ASP A 162 8.48 0.70 16.14
C ASP A 162 8.52 -0.83 16.12
N ILE A 163 7.37 -1.46 15.87
CA ILE A 163 7.28 -2.92 15.74
C ILE A 163 8.05 -3.40 14.51
N ILE A 164 7.91 -2.68 13.39
CA ILE A 164 8.63 -2.98 12.15
C ILE A 164 10.13 -2.78 12.38
N HIS A 165 10.52 -1.67 13.00
CA HIS A 165 11.91 -1.39 13.37
C HIS A 165 12.50 -2.47 14.27
N SER A 166 11.77 -2.93 15.29
CA SER A 166 12.22 -3.99 16.19
C SER A 166 12.37 -5.35 15.47
N ALA A 167 11.45 -5.68 14.57
CA ALA A 167 11.54 -6.89 13.75
C ALA A 167 12.75 -6.83 12.79
N ILE A 168 12.99 -5.66 12.19
CA ILE A 168 14.14 -5.37 11.33
C ILE A 168 15.44 -5.42 12.14
N ASP A 169 15.48 -4.88 13.35
CA ASP A 169 16.64 -4.96 14.25
C ASP A 169 17.00 -6.40 14.60
N THR A 170 15.98 -7.21 14.93
CA THR A 170 16.16 -8.63 15.22
C THR A 170 16.68 -9.39 14.00
N ALA A 171 16.12 -9.12 12.81
CA ALA A 171 16.53 -9.76 11.57
C ALA A 171 17.92 -9.32 11.10
N ALA A 172 18.27 -8.05 11.33
CA ALA A 172 19.59 -7.51 10.99
C ALA A 172 20.69 -8.18 11.81
N GLY A 173 20.44 -8.50 13.08
CA GLY A 173 21.31 -9.23 14.00
C GLY A 173 22.72 -8.67 14.27
N ILE A 174 23.26 -7.84 13.37
CA ILE A 174 24.70 -7.61 13.17
C ILE A 174 24.91 -6.33 12.31
N LEU A 175 24.30 -5.21 12.69
CA LEU A 175 24.70 -3.89 12.15
C LEU A 175 24.95 -2.94 13.32
N HIS A 176 26.08 -3.16 14.00
CA HIS A 176 26.52 -2.35 15.15
C HIS A 176 26.85 -0.88 14.79
N ASP A 177 26.87 -0.50 13.51
CA ASP A 177 27.33 0.81 13.02
C ASP A 177 26.26 1.70 12.34
N ALA A 178 25.04 1.21 12.11
CA ALA A 178 24.01 2.02 11.46
C ALA A 178 23.30 2.95 12.47
N ALA A 179 23.50 4.26 12.32
CA ALA A 179 23.09 5.28 13.29
C ALA A 179 21.57 5.54 13.31
N ASN A 180 20.84 5.19 12.25
CA ASN A 180 19.39 5.38 12.17
C ASN A 180 18.68 4.23 11.44
N VAL A 181 17.36 4.13 11.66
CA VAL A 181 16.50 3.09 11.10
C VAL A 181 16.58 2.99 9.57
N GLY A 182 16.66 4.12 8.86
CA GLY A 182 16.72 4.11 7.40
C GLY A 182 17.98 3.42 6.86
N GLN A 183 19.13 3.66 7.49
CA GLN A 183 20.39 2.98 7.16
C GLN A 183 20.33 1.48 7.41
N LYS A 184 19.67 1.05 8.50
CA LYS A 184 19.48 -0.38 8.80
C LYS A 184 18.60 -1.05 7.76
N ILE A 185 17.47 -0.42 7.41
CA ILE A 185 16.56 -0.91 6.37
C ILE A 185 17.30 -1.00 5.03
N PHE A 186 18.09 0.00 4.66
CA PHE A 186 18.95 -0.05 3.47
C PHE A 186 19.99 -1.16 3.55
N GLY A 187 20.60 -1.40 4.72
CA GLY A 187 21.56 -2.49 4.91
C GLY A 187 20.96 -3.89 4.67
N ILE A 188 19.68 -4.10 5.00
CA ILE A 188 18.98 -5.37 4.79
C ILE A 188 18.53 -5.53 3.33
N PHE A 189 17.85 -4.52 2.78
CA PHE A 189 17.18 -4.63 1.48
C PHE A 189 18.01 -4.07 0.31
N GLY A 190 19.12 -3.39 0.58
CA GLY A 190 19.97 -2.76 -0.42
C GLY A 190 19.18 -1.84 -1.36
N LYS A 191 19.44 -1.96 -2.66
CA LYS A 191 18.72 -1.23 -3.72
C LYS A 191 17.22 -1.55 -3.80
N ASP A 192 16.79 -2.65 -3.17
CA ASP A 192 15.39 -3.07 -3.18
C ASP A 192 14.59 -2.45 -2.03
N VAL A 193 15.17 -1.52 -1.28
CA VAL A 193 14.45 -0.69 -0.32
C VAL A 193 13.59 0.39 -1.00
N SER A 194 12.61 0.97 -0.32
CA SER A 194 11.90 2.17 -0.81
C SER A 194 12.87 3.28 -1.24
N LEU A 195 12.52 4.04 -2.28
CA LEU A 195 13.25 5.24 -2.69
C LEU A 195 13.47 6.21 -1.52
N LYS A 196 12.54 6.26 -0.55
CA LYS A 196 12.67 7.05 0.68
C LYS A 196 13.91 6.71 1.53
N PHE A 197 14.44 5.50 1.44
CA PHE A 197 15.59 5.09 2.25
C PHE A 197 16.87 4.96 1.42
N HIS A 198 16.85 5.43 0.17
CA HIS A 198 18.07 5.48 -0.63
C HIS A 198 18.99 6.59 -0.12
N PRO A 199 20.30 6.33 0.01
CA PRO A 199 21.25 7.36 0.42
C PRO A 199 21.42 8.41 -0.68
N HIS A 200 21.09 9.66 -0.36
CA HIS A 200 21.44 10.84 -1.15
C HIS A 200 22.58 11.59 -0.46
N TYR A 201 23.46 12.24 -1.20
CA TYR A 201 24.52 13.06 -0.61
C TYR A 201 24.24 14.53 -0.88
N VAL A 202 23.93 15.29 0.17
CA VAL A 202 23.76 16.75 0.11
C VAL A 202 24.93 17.38 0.84
N ASN A 203 25.72 18.23 0.17
CA ASN A 203 26.91 18.87 0.73
C ASN A 203 27.90 17.90 1.41
N GLY A 204 28.01 16.67 0.88
CA GLY A 204 28.89 15.62 1.44
C GLY A 204 28.33 14.86 2.64
N LEU A 205 27.12 15.19 3.12
CA LEU A 205 26.40 14.44 4.15
C LEU A 205 25.39 13.49 3.52
N MET A 206 25.30 12.26 4.04
CA MET A 206 24.27 11.30 3.62
C MET A 206 22.91 11.68 4.21
N VAL A 207 21.96 12.04 3.35
CA VAL A 207 20.59 12.42 3.65
C VAL A 207 19.64 11.40 3.00
N LEU A 208 18.55 11.06 3.67
CA LEU A 208 17.55 10.09 3.20
C LEU A 208 16.28 10.77 2.65
N ASP A 209 16.32 12.07 2.39
CA ASP A 209 15.18 12.81 1.85
C ASP A 209 15.22 12.83 0.31
N PRO A 210 14.05 12.74 -0.37
CA PRO A 210 13.99 12.80 -1.82
C PRO A 210 14.53 14.13 -2.36
N PRO A 211 15.20 14.14 -3.53
CA PRO A 211 15.89 15.31 -4.06
C PRO A 211 15.00 16.41 -4.66
N GLU A 212 13.70 16.18 -4.91
CA GLU A 212 12.81 17.18 -5.54
C GLU A 212 11.43 17.24 -4.86
N GLU A 213 10.88 18.46 -4.77
CA GLU A 213 9.47 18.70 -4.41
C GLU A 213 8.54 18.43 -5.60
N ASP A 214 7.30 18.06 -5.28
CA ASP A 214 6.26 17.46 -6.12
C ASP A 214 5.82 18.26 -7.38
N GLU A 215 5.62 17.54 -8.50
CA GLU A 215 4.64 17.91 -9.55
C GLU A 215 3.46 16.92 -9.61
N GLY A 216 3.51 15.83 -8.83
CA GLY A 216 2.50 14.76 -8.84
C GLY A 216 1.54 14.87 -7.68
N ILE A 217 0.24 14.81 -7.97
CA ILE A 217 -0.77 14.72 -6.91
C ILE A 217 -0.85 13.27 -6.44
N LEU A 218 -0.15 12.93 -5.35
CA LEU A 218 -0.51 11.78 -4.53
C LEU A 218 -1.79 12.14 -3.79
N LEU A 219 -2.87 11.82 -4.47
CA LEU A 219 -4.17 11.72 -3.90
C LEU A 219 -4.00 10.78 -2.64
N SER A 220 -4.25 11.17 -1.36
CA SER A 220 -4.37 10.27 -0.16
C SER A 220 -5.58 10.51 0.78
N GLY A 221 -6.59 9.62 0.80
CA GLY A 221 -7.88 9.82 1.47
C GLY A 221 -8.07 8.80 2.59
N CYS A 222 -8.22 9.33 3.80
CA CYS A 222 -8.73 8.65 4.98
C CYS A 222 -8.94 9.73 6.04
N GLU A 223 -10.13 9.79 6.65
CA GLU A 223 -10.28 10.63 7.84
C GLU A 223 -9.44 10.06 9.00
N ALA A 224 -8.96 10.94 9.89
CA ALA A 224 -8.09 10.60 11.01
C ALA A 224 -8.63 9.52 11.99
N ASN A 225 -9.90 9.10 11.84
CA ASN A 225 -10.67 8.27 12.77
C ASN A 225 -11.11 6.89 12.21
N GLU A 226 -10.59 6.46 11.06
CA GLU A 226 -11.05 5.23 10.40
C GLU A 226 -10.18 4.03 10.82
N THR A 227 -10.64 2.78 10.72
CA THR A 227 -9.81 1.62 11.05
C THR A 227 -10.19 0.45 10.16
N SER A 228 -9.28 -0.07 9.31
CA SER A 228 -9.45 -1.30 8.53
C SER A 228 -9.18 -2.55 9.39
N TYR A 229 -10.01 -3.58 9.18
CA TYR A 229 -10.02 -4.81 9.94
C TYR A 229 -10.03 -6.04 9.03
N ASP A 230 -9.33 -7.08 9.48
CA ASP A 230 -9.57 -8.45 9.05
C ASP A 230 -10.74 -9.03 9.85
N LEU A 231 -11.86 -9.29 9.17
CA LEU A 231 -13.11 -9.83 9.74
C LEU A 231 -13.21 -11.32 9.44
N VAL A 232 -13.55 -12.11 10.46
CA VAL A 232 -13.84 -13.55 10.30
C VAL A 232 -15.36 -13.78 10.27
N LEU A 233 -15.89 -14.11 9.09
CA LEU A 233 -17.30 -14.46 8.87
C LEU A 233 -17.43 -15.98 8.61
N GLY A 234 -17.92 -16.71 9.61
CA GLY A 234 -17.99 -18.18 9.56
C GLY A 234 -16.60 -18.81 9.45
N ASN A 235 -16.36 -19.59 8.39
CA ASN A 235 -15.05 -20.24 8.11
C ASN A 235 -14.15 -19.43 7.15
N ARG A 236 -14.50 -18.18 6.83
CA ARG A 236 -13.74 -17.34 5.88
C ARG A 236 -13.44 -15.98 6.49
N ALA A 237 -12.27 -15.43 6.16
CA ALA A 237 -11.86 -14.10 6.58
C ALA A 237 -11.83 -13.14 5.38
N PHE A 238 -12.23 -11.89 5.58
CA PHE A 238 -12.25 -10.83 4.58
C PHE A 238 -11.87 -9.50 5.22
N GLY A 239 -11.26 -8.61 4.46
CA GLY A 239 -11.15 -7.20 4.79
C GLY A 239 -12.54 -6.58 4.91
N ALA A 240 -12.74 -5.77 5.95
CA ALA A 240 -14.00 -5.07 6.19
C ALA A 240 -14.44 -4.19 5.01
N PHE A 241 -13.49 -3.61 4.27
CA PHE A 241 -13.78 -2.85 3.05
C PHE A 241 -14.28 -3.75 1.90
N THR A 242 -13.60 -4.87 1.65
CA THR A 242 -14.03 -5.85 0.64
C THR A 242 -15.44 -6.37 0.96
N ASP A 243 -15.73 -6.63 2.23
CA ASP A 243 -17.07 -7.04 2.67
C ASP A 243 -18.12 -5.95 2.39
N ALA A 244 -17.82 -4.69 2.73
CA ALA A 244 -18.71 -3.55 2.51
C ALA A 244 -19.01 -3.29 1.01
N VAL A 245 -17.97 -3.30 0.16
CA VAL A 245 -18.12 -2.96 -1.27
C VAL A 245 -18.58 -4.14 -2.13
N ILE A 246 -18.17 -5.36 -1.81
CA ILE A 246 -18.40 -6.53 -2.66
C ILE A 246 -19.51 -7.43 -2.11
N LEU A 247 -19.55 -7.66 -0.79
CA LEU A 247 -20.46 -8.64 -0.19
C LEU A 247 -21.79 -8.04 0.30
N LYS A 248 -21.90 -6.70 0.37
CA LYS A 248 -23.13 -5.96 0.74
C LYS A 248 -23.76 -6.43 2.06
N ASN A 249 -22.96 -6.85 3.03
CA ASN A 249 -23.45 -7.20 4.36
C ASN A 249 -23.57 -5.93 5.22
N ASN A 250 -24.82 -5.48 5.42
CA ASN A 250 -25.21 -4.24 6.07
C ASN A 250 -24.92 -4.23 7.59
N GLY A 251 -23.67 -3.98 8.00
CA GLY A 251 -23.36 -3.84 9.43
C GLY A 251 -22.13 -3.03 9.81
N PHE A 252 -21.25 -2.68 8.86
CA PHE A 252 -19.99 -1.99 9.17
C PHE A 252 -19.77 -0.81 8.23
N GLU A 253 -19.63 0.38 8.80
CA GLU A 253 -19.31 1.61 8.09
C GLU A 253 -17.78 1.74 8.00
N GLN A 254 -17.23 1.50 6.82
CA GLN A 254 -15.83 1.79 6.51
C GLN A 254 -15.73 2.54 5.20
N ASN A 255 -15.00 3.64 5.24
CA ASN A 255 -14.58 4.35 4.04
C ASN A 255 -13.24 3.74 3.59
N PRO A 256 -13.07 3.42 2.30
CA PRO A 256 -11.78 3.00 1.79
C PRO A 256 -10.72 4.04 2.11
N CYS A 257 -9.49 3.58 2.40
CA CYS A 257 -8.32 4.41 2.17
C CYS A 257 -8.10 4.50 0.65
N LEU A 258 -8.92 5.34 0.01
CA LEU A 258 -8.69 5.73 -1.37
C LEU A 258 -7.58 6.73 -1.33
N TYR A 259 -6.48 6.51 -2.03
CA TYR A 259 -5.47 7.53 -2.08
C TYR A 259 -6.10 8.77 -2.85
N CYS A 260 -6.64 9.85 -2.17
CA CYS A 260 -7.11 11.22 -2.62
C CYS A 260 -6.77 12.49 -1.76
N SER A 261 -6.24 13.60 -2.33
CA SER A 261 -5.90 14.86 -1.59
C SER A 261 -7.16 15.63 -1.16
N ASP A 262 -7.08 16.47 -0.12
CA ASP A 262 -8.23 17.13 0.53
C ASP A 262 -9.17 17.87 -0.44
N GLU A 263 -8.64 18.46 -1.51
CA GLU A 263 -9.39 19.20 -2.53
C GLU A 263 -10.31 18.31 -3.40
N ASN A 264 -10.05 17.00 -3.44
CA ASN A 264 -10.75 16.05 -4.31
C ASN A 264 -11.50 14.96 -3.53
N THR A 265 -11.65 15.12 -2.21
CA THR A 265 -12.36 14.19 -1.31
C THR A 265 -13.80 13.86 -1.74
N ASN A 266 -14.43 14.76 -2.51
CA ASN A 266 -15.79 14.59 -3.03
C ASN A 266 -15.85 14.29 -4.54
N THR A 267 -14.71 14.06 -5.21
CA THR A 267 -14.71 13.71 -6.63
C THR A 267 -15.19 12.27 -6.82
N LEU A 268 -16.06 12.04 -7.80
CA LEU A 268 -16.61 10.71 -8.06
C LEU A 268 -15.49 9.72 -8.39
N PHE A 269 -15.40 8.66 -7.59
CA PHE A 269 -14.58 7.50 -7.88
C PHE A 269 -15.15 6.83 -9.13
N LEU A 270 -14.51 7.10 -10.28
CA LEU A 270 -14.98 6.85 -11.64
C LEU A 270 -15.97 7.93 -12.10
N GLY A 271 -15.46 8.86 -12.92
CA GLY A 271 -16.27 9.84 -13.64
C GLY A 271 -17.45 9.17 -14.34
N GLY A 272 -18.61 9.81 -14.23
CA GLY A 272 -19.91 9.28 -14.61
C GLY A 272 -19.92 8.64 -16.00
N PHE A 273 -20.37 7.40 -16.05
CA PHE A 273 -20.85 6.79 -17.26
C PHE A 273 -22.26 7.32 -17.52
N ALA A 274 -22.38 8.24 -18.48
CA ALA A 274 -23.56 8.35 -19.32
C ALA A 274 -23.34 7.45 -20.56
#